data_AF-A0A7J2U5T9-F1
#
_entry.id   AF-A0A7J2U5T9-F1
#
_cell.length_a   1.000
_cell.length_b   1.000
_cell.length_c   1.000
_cell.angle_alpha   90.00
_cell.angle_beta   90.00
_cell.angle_gamma   90.00
#
_symmetry.space_group_name_H-M   'P 1'
#
loop_
_entity.id
_entity.type
_entity.pdbx_description
1 polymer ?
#
loop_
_entity_poly.entity_id
_entity_poly.type
_entity_poly.pdbx_seq_one_letter_code
_entity_poly.pdbx_strand_id
1 'polypeptide(L)'
;MPRGNPGVYYAAHLWSPLYIVGYSTLSYEVYEDFGAPDYIIVPVGSGGLLLGVVNGFEKLKERGLIEKVPQVIGVQGCFSLHNHL
;
A
#
# COMPACT_ATOMS: atom_id res chain seq x y z
N MET A 1 -2.05 16.51 19.23
CA MET A 1 -2.43 15.11 19.56
C MET A 1 -3.69 15.15 20.41
N PRO A 2 -4.82 14.53 20.01
CA PRO A 2 -5.93 14.34 20.93
C PRO A 2 -5.40 13.46 22.07
N ARG A 3 -5.50 13.94 23.31
CA ARG A 3 -5.13 13.12 24.47
C ARG A 3 -6.18 12.03 24.59
N GLY A 4 -5.88 10.84 24.07
CA GLY A 4 -6.74 9.66 24.23
C GLY A 4 -6.94 9.35 25.71
N ASN A 5 -8.15 8.92 26.07
CA ASN A 5 -8.43 8.46 27.43
C ASN A 5 -7.43 7.34 27.82
N PRO A 6 -6.78 7.41 28.99
CA PRO A 6 -5.89 6.35 29.43
C PRO A 6 -6.68 5.02 29.49
N GLY A 7 -6.17 4.00 28.80
CA GLY A 7 -6.79 2.66 28.71
C GLY A 7 -7.61 2.39 27.44
N VAL A 8 -7.74 3.35 26.51
CA VAL A 8 -8.41 3.13 25.22
C VAL A 8 -7.38 2.98 24.10
N TYR A 9 -7.37 1.83 23.43
CA TYR A 9 -6.49 1.55 22.29
C TYR A 9 -7.19 1.87 20.97
N TYR A 10 -6.50 2.59 20.09
CA TYR A 10 -6.98 2.85 18.73
C TYR A 10 -6.75 1.60 17.87
N ALA A 11 -7.82 0.84 17.64
CA ALA A 11 -7.81 -0.39 16.84
C ALA A 11 -7.97 -0.11 15.34
N ALA A 12 -7.23 0.85 14.81
CA ALA A 12 -7.16 1.12 13.38
C ALA A 12 -5.72 1.42 12.96
N HIS A 13 -5.40 1.08 11.73
CA HIS A 13 -4.03 1.11 11.22
C HIS A 13 -3.60 2.53 10.79
N LEU A 14 -4.54 3.40 10.44
CA LEU A 14 -4.28 4.71 9.81
C LEU A 14 -3.44 5.68 10.66
N TRP A 15 -3.45 5.55 12.00
CA TRP A 15 -2.68 6.42 12.88
C TRP A 15 -1.23 5.96 13.09
N SER A 16 -0.90 4.70 12.76
CA SER A 16 0.45 4.18 12.96
C SER A 16 1.24 4.17 11.65
N PRO A 17 2.35 4.92 11.51
CA PRO A 17 3.14 4.90 10.27
C PRO A 17 3.68 3.49 9.91
N LEU A 18 3.68 2.55 10.87
CA LEU A 18 4.06 1.17 10.66
C LEU A 18 3.16 0.43 9.67
N TYR A 19 1.92 0.88 9.42
CA TYR A 19 1.03 0.19 8.48
C TYR A 19 1.59 0.19 7.05
N ILE A 20 2.26 1.28 6.63
CA ILE A 20 2.89 1.37 5.30
C ILE A 20 4.07 0.41 5.20
N VAL A 21 4.86 0.31 6.29
CA VAL A 21 5.97 -0.65 6.38
C VAL A 21 5.46 -2.09 6.29
N GLY A 22 4.36 -2.40 6.98
CA GLY A 22 3.67 -3.68 6.86
C GLY A 22 3.21 -3.96 5.42
N TYR A 23 2.55 -3.02 4.76
CA TYR A 23 2.13 -3.23 3.36
C TYR A 23 3.29 -3.36 2.37
N SER A 24 4.46 -2.77 2.66
CA SER A 24 5.64 -2.93 1.79
C SER A 24 6.22 -4.34 1.77
N THR A 25 5.90 -5.19 2.76
CA THR A 25 6.39 -6.58 2.76
C THR A 25 5.81 -7.39 1.61
N LEU A 26 4.60 -7.05 1.15
CA LEU A 26 3.98 -7.68 -0.01
C LEU A 26 4.83 -7.55 -1.28
N SER A 27 5.53 -6.43 -1.45
CA SER A 27 6.45 -6.26 -2.58
C SER A 27 7.67 -7.17 -2.50
N TYR A 28 8.14 -7.48 -1.28
CA TYR A 28 9.25 -8.40 -1.08
C TYR A 28 8.82 -9.84 -1.36
N GLU A 29 7.65 -10.25 -0.87
CA GLU A 29 7.07 -11.57 -1.16
C GLU A 29 6.89 -11.78 -2.66
N VAL A 30 6.31 -10.81 -3.37
CA VAL A 30 6.17 -10.86 -4.84
C VAL A 30 7.53 -10.97 -5.52
N TYR A 31 8.53 -10.21 -5.06
CA TYR A 31 9.88 -10.27 -5.60
C TYR A 31 10.57 -11.62 -5.37
N GLU A 32 10.39 -12.22 -4.20
CA GLU A 32 10.97 -13.52 -3.86
C GLU A 32 10.38 -14.64 -4.72
N ASP A 33 9.07 -14.62 -4.96
CA ASP A 33 8.39 -15.68 -5.71
C ASP A 33 8.49 -15.49 -7.24
N PHE A 34 8.47 -14.25 -7.73
CA PHE A 34 8.30 -13.96 -9.16
C PHE A 34 9.34 -12.97 -9.74
N GLY A 35 10.24 -12.43 -8.93
CA GLY A 35 11.11 -11.31 -9.33
C GLY A 35 10.32 -9.99 -9.51
N ALA A 36 10.87 -9.07 -10.29
CA ALA A 36 10.24 -7.77 -10.54
C ALA A 36 9.37 -7.81 -11.81
N PRO A 37 8.03 -7.78 -11.69
CA PRO A 37 7.17 -7.73 -12.87
C PRO A 37 7.20 -6.35 -13.53
N ASP A 38 6.75 -6.26 -14.79
CA ASP A 38 6.58 -4.96 -15.45
C ASP A 38 5.39 -4.16 -14.90
N TYR A 39 4.33 -4.87 -14.49
CA TYR A 39 3.06 -4.29 -14.05
C TYR A 39 2.56 -4.96 -12.78
N ILE A 40 1.96 -4.16 -11.90
CA ILE A 40 1.30 -4.63 -10.70
C ILE A 40 -0.07 -3.99 -10.62
N ILE A 41 -1.11 -4.81 -10.48
CA ILE A 41 -2.49 -4.35 -10.35
C ILE A 41 -2.92 -4.53 -8.91
N VAL A 42 -3.35 -3.46 -8.25
CA VAL A 42 -3.81 -3.49 -6.86
C VAL A 42 -5.18 -2.85 -6.69
N PRO A 43 -6.08 -3.40 -5.86
CA PRO A 43 -7.31 -2.73 -5.50
C PRO A 43 -7.00 -1.50 -4.62
N VAL A 44 -7.75 -0.42 -4.83
CA VAL A 44 -7.58 0.85 -4.11
C VAL A 44 -8.87 1.18 -3.38
N GLY A 45 -8.79 1.20 -2.04
CA GLY A 45 -9.79 1.78 -1.15
C GLY A 45 -9.27 3.11 -0.56
N SER A 46 -8.52 3.01 0.54
CA SER A 46 -7.86 4.18 1.18
C SER A 46 -6.53 4.59 0.54
N GLY A 47 -6.03 3.82 -0.44
CA GLY A 47 -4.71 4.03 -1.07
C GLY A 47 -3.51 3.47 -0.31
N GLY A 48 -3.69 3.03 0.95
CA GLY A 48 -2.58 2.55 1.79
C GLY A 48 -1.82 1.35 1.21
N LEU A 49 -2.53 0.38 0.65
CA LEU A 49 -1.92 -0.79 0.00
C LEU A 49 -1.06 -0.38 -1.21
N LEU A 50 -1.60 0.48 -2.08
CA LEU A 50 -0.88 0.99 -3.25
C LEU A 50 0.42 1.70 -2.83
N LEU A 51 0.34 2.55 -1.81
CA LEU A 51 1.52 3.25 -1.29
C LEU A 51 2.55 2.28 -0.70
N GLY A 52 2.11 1.27 0.06
CA GLY A 52 3.00 0.25 0.60
C GLY A 52 3.71 -0.53 -0.49
N VAL A 53 2.98 -0.95 -1.54
CA VAL A 53 3.53 -1.69 -2.67
C VAL A 53 4.60 -0.88 -3.41
N VAL A 54 4.29 0.38 -3.75
CA VAL A 54 5.26 1.29 -4.38
C VAL A 54 6.51 1.44 -3.50
N ASN A 55 6.33 1.70 -2.19
CA ASN A 55 7.45 1.85 -1.27
C ASN A 55 8.35 0.60 -1.19
N GLY A 56 7.77 -0.59 -1.21
CA GLY A 56 8.52 -1.85 -1.20
C GLY A 56 9.38 -2.02 -2.45
N PHE A 57 8.84 -1.74 -3.64
CA PHE A 57 9.62 -1.84 -4.88
C PHE A 57 10.66 -0.71 -5.02
N GLU A 58 10.38 0.49 -4.54
CA GLU A 58 11.38 1.56 -4.46
C GLU A 58 12.58 1.12 -3.61
N LYS A 59 12.35 0.50 -2.45
CA LYS A 59 13.42 -0.04 -1.60
C LYS A 59 14.20 -1.17 -2.25
N LEU A 60 13.54 -2.06 -3.00
CA LEU A 60 14.23 -3.10 -3.78
C LEU A 60 15.15 -2.46 -4.82
N LYS A 61 14.71 -1.38 -5.48
CA LYS A 61 15.52 -0.63 -6.44
C LYS A 61 16.68 0.10 -5.77
N GLU A 62 16.44 0.77 -4.64
CA GLU A 62 17.49 1.43 -3.84
C GLU A 62 18.58 0.45 -3.40
N ARG A 63 18.21 -0.81 -3.14
CA ARG A 63 19.14 -1.90 -2.80
C ARG A 63 19.82 -2.54 -4.00
N GLY A 64 19.51 -2.11 -5.22
CA GLY A 64 20.07 -2.66 -6.46
C GLY A 64 19.59 -4.07 -6.80
N LEU A 65 18.49 -4.53 -6.19
CA LEU A 65 17.92 -5.85 -6.46
C LEU A 65 17.09 -5.88 -7.75
N ILE A 66 16.61 -4.71 -8.18
CA ILE A 66 15.82 -4.54 -9.41
C ILE A 66 16.30 -3.27 -10.12
N GLU A 67 16.26 -3.26 -11.46
CA GLU A 67 16.69 -2.11 -12.26
C GLU A 67 15.63 -1.00 -12.35
N LYS A 68 14.35 -1.40 -12.34
CA LYS A 68 13.20 -0.51 -12.48
C LYS A 68 12.10 -0.87 -11.50
N VAL A 69 11.37 0.14 -11.04
CA VAL A 69 10.14 -0.06 -10.25
C VAL A 69 9.02 -0.47 -11.21
N PRO A 70 8.24 -1.52 -10.90
CA PRO A 70 7.07 -1.92 -11.69
C PRO A 70 6.05 -0.79 -11.83
N GLN A 71 5.33 -0.73 -12.95
CA GLN A 71 4.23 0.20 -13.09
C GLN A 71 3.03 -0.29 -12.26
N VAL A 72 2.70 0.45 -11.20
CA VAL A 72 1.58 0.10 -10.31
C VAL A 72 0.29 0.74 -10.81
N ILE A 73 -0.72 -0.08 -11.07
CA ILE A 73 -2.05 0.30 -11.55
C ILE A 73 -3.05 0.09 -10.42
N GLY A 74 -3.64 1.18 -9.94
CA GLY A 74 -4.70 1.14 -8.94
C GLY A 74 -6.07 0.93 -9.56
N VAL A 75 -6.84 -0.02 -9.03
CA VAL A 75 -8.23 -0.30 -9.43
C VAL A 75 -9.16 0.07 -8.30
N GLN A 76 -9.98 1.11 -8.49
CA GLN A 76 -11.00 1.53 -7.53
C GLN A 76 -12.41 1.22 -8.07
N GLY A 77 -13.32 0.85 -7.17
CA GLY A 77 -14.71 0.64 -7.52
C GLY A 77 -15.35 1.92 -8.06
N CYS A 78 -16.15 1.81 -9.14
CA CYS A 78 -16.99 2.89 -9.60
C CYS A 78 -18.12 3.11 -8.58
N PHE A 79 -18.12 4.26 -7.92
CA PHE A 79 -19.22 4.63 -7.02
C PHE A 79 -20.38 5.16 -7.87
N SER A 80 -21.47 4.39 -7.97
CA SER A 80 -22.73 4.88 -8.55
C SER A 80 -23.49 5.63 -7.45
N LEU A 81 -23.38 6.96 -7.43
CA LEU A 81 -24.45 7.78 -6.86
C LEU A 81 -25.62 7.70 -7.83
N HIS A 82 -26.68 6.97 -7.45
CA HIS A 82 -27.99 7.29 -7.99
C HIS A 82 -28.28 8.74 -7.61
N ASN A 83 -28.42 9.56 -8.65
CA ASN A 83 -28.70 10.97 -8.63
C ASN A 83 -30.07 11.21 -7.96
N HIS A 84 -30.09 11.63 -6.70
CA HIS A 84 -31.26 12.28 -6.11
C HIS A 84 -31.04 13.80 -6.19
N LEU A 85 -31.32 14.33 -7.38
CA LEU A 85 -31.98 15.62 -7.55
C LEU A 85 -33.48 15.43 -7.32
#